data_AF-A0A2I1MND3-F1
#
_entry.id   AF-A0A2I1MND3-F1
#
_cell.length_a   1.000
_cell.length_b   1.000
_cell.length_c   1.000
_cell.angle_alpha   90.00
_cell.angle_beta   90.00
_cell.angle_gamma   90.00
#
_symmetry.space_group_name_H-M   'P 1'
#
loop_
_entity.id
_entity.type
_entity.pdbx_description
1 polymer ?
#
loop_
_entity_poly.entity_id
_entity_poly.type
_entity_poly.pdbx_seq_one_letter_code
_entity_poly.pdbx_strand_id
1 'polypeptide(L)'
;MKKIKILLLLGLMTILTPNIWAYWSSHLENPQAQSQTGNVVIGKWIYSDLSNRKVIYLDLNAPDTWPDRIEEGTIVIVEDNNENLLVYETLHSIDRTDQRFNPTQPNTNWAQPMIYSENTAEYRWFHHYYNGDIVIFNKAYYRYTGSIPHNPNTITQTPPSPNSNRWEHLPKTWTVDPWFRYVLYNEGDIVSYKGKLYESTVSGNSNFEPDLENNPWRVVGTAWSIAPYAGLSMEEEGEKEWQEDKLYHKGDQVLLNNERYILSADRSQGELPSDFPNIWEKLEEEKLEEEKLEPEQSEPNTSPQDNAPKADQGTLWKEGQEYHQGEIVVYKEIPYQLIADYSVDDIPDQNPNIWQVIEFEDEGGSD
;
A
#
# COMPACT_ATOMS: atom_id res chain seq x y z
N MET A 1 58.53 7.15 62.96
CA MET A 1 58.94 7.79 61.68
C MET A 1 58.46 6.94 60.51
N LYS A 2 57.42 7.40 59.79
CA LYS A 2 57.29 7.46 58.32
C LYS A 2 55.82 7.79 58.00
N LYS A 3 55.61 9.01 57.49
CA LYS A 3 54.39 9.47 56.80
C LYS A 3 54.35 8.80 55.42
N ILE A 4 53.17 8.48 54.87
CA ILE A 4 52.79 8.46 53.44
C ILE A 4 51.26 8.24 53.37
N LYS A 5 50.49 9.33 53.22
CA LYS A 5 49.78 9.83 52.03
C LYS A 5 48.40 9.20 51.79
N ILE A 6 47.40 10.01 52.10
CA ILE A 6 46.03 9.99 51.59
C ILE A 6 46.06 10.16 50.06
N LEU A 7 45.29 9.35 49.33
CA LEU A 7 44.63 9.81 48.11
C LEU A 7 43.27 9.12 47.98
N LEU A 8 42.22 9.95 48.08
CA LEU A 8 40.86 9.66 47.63
C LEU A 8 40.87 9.33 46.14
N LEU A 9 40.12 8.29 45.73
CA LEU A 9 39.49 8.28 44.42
C LEU A 9 38.05 7.81 44.56
N LEU A 10 37.12 8.77 44.38
CA LEU A 10 35.75 8.51 44.00
C LEU A 10 35.74 7.64 42.74
N GLY A 11 35.01 6.53 42.78
CA GLY A 11 34.72 5.68 41.63
C GLY A 11 33.26 5.28 41.64
N LEU A 12 32.38 6.27 41.45
CA LEU A 12 30.96 6.08 41.18
C LEU A 12 30.83 5.49 39.76
N MET A 13 30.82 4.16 39.63
CA MET A 13 30.40 3.50 38.39
C MET A 13 28.87 3.34 38.42
N THR A 14 28.16 4.43 38.13
CA THR A 14 26.83 4.32 37.52
C THR A 14 27.06 4.00 36.05
N ILE A 15 26.94 2.72 35.70
CA ILE A 15 26.80 2.31 34.30
C ILE A 15 25.44 2.81 33.85
N LEU A 16 25.42 3.98 33.22
CA LEU A 16 24.32 4.37 32.34
C LEU A 16 24.39 3.42 31.15
N THR A 17 23.66 2.31 31.19
CA THR A 17 23.26 1.64 29.96
C THR A 17 22.27 2.59 29.28
N PRO A 18 22.57 3.16 28.10
CA PRO A 18 21.47 3.64 27.28
C PRO A 18 20.61 2.42 27.00
N ASN A 19 19.38 2.41 27.52
CA ASN A 19 18.36 1.53 26.97
C ASN A 19 18.21 1.97 25.52
N ILE A 20 18.87 1.26 24.59
CA ILE A 20 18.61 1.42 23.17
C ILE A 20 17.31 0.65 22.94
N TRP A 21 16.19 1.36 23.08
CA TRP A 21 14.92 0.89 22.56
C TRP A 21 15.03 1.00 21.05
N ALA A 22 15.20 -0.13 20.36
CA ALA A 22 15.04 -0.19 18.92
C ALA A 22 13.54 -0.13 18.63
N TYR A 23 13.08 0.97 18.05
CA TYR A 23 11.74 1.07 17.50
C TYR A 23 11.72 0.33 16.15
N TRP A 24 10.75 -0.55 15.97
CA TRP A 24 10.54 -1.28 14.73
C TRP A 24 9.34 -0.66 14.03
N SER A 25 9.55 -0.09 12.84
CA SER A 25 8.47 0.05 11.88
C SER A 25 8.48 -1.20 11.03
N SER A 26 7.49 -2.07 11.19
CA SER A 26 7.25 -3.24 10.32
C SER A 26 6.66 -2.83 8.94
N HIS A 27 6.48 -1.52 8.76
CA HIS A 27 6.10 -0.70 7.62
C HIS A 27 7.12 -0.47 6.49
N LEU A 28 7.53 -1.46 5.68
CA LEU A 28 8.25 -1.09 4.44
C LEU A 28 7.20 -0.69 3.41
N GLU A 29 6.75 0.58 3.46
CA GLU A 29 6.51 1.28 2.19
C GLU A 29 7.77 1.02 1.36
N ASN A 30 7.58 0.46 0.16
CA ASN A 30 8.62 0.06 -0.79
C ASN A 30 9.98 0.70 -0.42
N PRO A 31 11.05 -0.05 -0.08
CA PRO A 31 12.32 0.56 0.35
C PRO A 31 12.85 1.63 -0.64
N GLN A 32 12.40 1.58 -1.90
CA GLN A 32 12.61 2.59 -2.94
C GLN A 32 11.92 3.95 -2.69
N ALA A 33 10.82 4.01 -1.93
CA ALA A 33 10.11 5.22 -1.54
C ALA A 33 10.74 5.90 -0.30
N GLN A 34 11.26 5.12 0.65
CA GLN A 34 11.87 5.66 1.88
C GLN A 34 13.30 6.18 1.70
N SER A 35 14.04 5.77 0.65
CA SER A 35 15.38 6.28 0.35
C SER A 35 15.44 7.81 0.18
N GLN A 36 14.33 8.44 -0.23
CA GLN A 36 14.24 9.89 -0.39
C GLN A 36 14.28 10.67 0.95
N THR A 37 14.08 10.01 2.10
CA THR A 37 14.02 10.66 3.43
C THR A 37 15.27 10.46 4.29
N GLY A 38 16.25 9.68 3.82
CA GLY A 38 17.61 9.63 4.37
C GLY A 38 17.82 8.90 5.70
N ASN A 39 16.84 8.16 6.23
CA ASN A 39 17.00 7.38 7.46
C ASN A 39 16.35 5.98 7.34
N VAL A 40 17.01 5.05 6.65
CA VAL A 40 16.66 3.63 6.73
C VAL A 40 17.49 2.98 7.84
N VAL A 41 16.89 2.80 9.02
CA VAL A 41 17.48 1.97 10.07
C VAL A 41 17.17 0.51 9.72
N ILE A 42 18.16 -0.18 9.16
CA ILE A 42 18.05 -1.62 8.88
C ILE A 42 18.07 -2.37 10.23
N GLY A 43 16.89 -2.73 10.72
CA GLY A 43 16.75 -3.74 11.76
C GLY A 43 17.37 -5.06 11.29
N LYS A 44 18.09 -5.76 12.17
CA LYS A 44 18.55 -7.12 11.89
C LYS A 44 17.31 -8.02 11.79
N TRP A 45 17.01 -8.51 10.60
CA TRP A 45 15.95 -9.50 10.37
C TRP A 45 16.20 -10.75 11.21
N ILE A 46 15.26 -11.09 12.08
CA ILE A 46 15.25 -12.35 12.82
C ILE A 46 14.03 -13.13 12.33
N TYR A 47 14.23 -13.97 11.32
CA TYR A 47 13.22 -14.96 10.92
C TYR A 47 13.20 -16.05 11.99
N SER A 48 12.16 -16.11 12.80
CA SER A 48 12.04 -17.05 13.92
C SER A 48 11.50 -18.42 13.53
N ASP A 49 10.85 -18.58 12.36
CA ASP A 49 10.17 -19.82 11.98
C ASP A 49 10.46 -20.34 10.55
N LEU A 50 10.90 -19.49 9.60
CA LEU A 50 11.49 -19.92 8.32
C LEU A 50 12.98 -20.28 8.51
N SER A 51 13.26 -21.24 9.39
CA SER A 51 14.58 -21.54 9.98
C SER A 51 15.76 -21.78 9.00
N ASN A 52 15.52 -21.79 7.70
CA ASN A 52 16.52 -22.04 6.66
C ASN A 52 16.80 -20.82 5.74
N ARG A 53 16.01 -19.74 5.80
CA ARG A 53 16.29 -18.56 4.95
C ARG A 53 17.44 -17.75 5.53
N LYS A 54 18.49 -17.56 4.71
CA LYS A 54 19.63 -16.69 5.04
C LYS A 54 19.34 -15.27 4.54
N VAL A 55 19.92 -14.28 5.20
CA VAL A 55 19.96 -12.90 4.71
C VAL A 55 21.41 -12.55 4.43
N ILE A 56 21.68 -12.06 3.22
CA ILE A 56 23.01 -11.57 2.83
C ILE A 56 22.90 -10.15 2.29
N TYR A 57 23.99 -9.40 2.43
CA TYR A 57 24.14 -8.07 1.88
C TYR A 57 25.17 -8.13 0.75
N LEU A 58 24.81 -7.65 -0.44
CA LEU A 58 25.71 -7.55 -1.58
C LEU A 58 25.95 -6.07 -1.89
N ASP A 59 27.19 -5.64 -1.71
CA ASP A 59 27.69 -4.38 -2.25
C ASP A 59 28.13 -4.62 -3.69
N LEU A 60 27.42 -3.99 -4.65
CA LEU A 60 27.74 -4.09 -6.08
C LEU A 60 29.10 -3.49 -6.43
N ASN A 61 29.63 -2.59 -5.60
CA ASN A 61 30.92 -1.94 -5.78
C ASN A 61 32.08 -2.74 -5.16
N ALA A 62 31.78 -3.77 -4.36
CA ALA A 62 32.77 -4.62 -3.71
C ALA A 62 32.52 -6.12 -3.98
N PRO A 63 32.53 -6.57 -5.26
CA PRO A 63 32.23 -7.95 -5.64
C PRO A 63 33.19 -8.99 -5.03
N ASP A 64 34.36 -8.56 -4.57
CA ASP A 64 35.34 -9.42 -3.88
C ASP A 64 34.88 -9.89 -2.50
N THR A 65 33.88 -9.23 -1.92
CA THR A 65 33.29 -9.59 -0.62
C THR A 65 32.12 -10.56 -0.73
N TRP A 66 31.69 -10.89 -1.95
CA TRP A 66 30.52 -11.74 -2.17
C TRP A 66 30.80 -13.18 -1.72
N PRO A 67 29.80 -13.87 -1.15
CA PRO A 67 29.95 -15.28 -0.77
C PRO A 67 30.18 -16.14 -2.00
N ASP A 68 30.97 -17.22 -1.85
CA ASP A 68 31.24 -18.16 -2.95
C ASP A 68 29.97 -18.84 -3.48
N ARG A 69 28.94 -18.94 -2.62
CA ARG A 69 27.66 -19.54 -2.96
C ARG A 69 26.52 -18.88 -2.21
N ILE A 70 25.41 -18.67 -2.92
CA ILE A 70 24.13 -18.27 -2.35
C ILE A 70 23.18 -19.46 -2.45
N GLU A 71 22.49 -19.79 -1.36
CA GLU A 71 21.53 -20.90 -1.31
C GLU A 71 20.15 -20.42 -1.76
N GLU A 72 19.34 -21.32 -2.33
CA GLU A 72 17.95 -21.05 -2.68
C GLU A 72 17.13 -20.58 -1.47
N GLY A 73 16.22 -19.62 -1.68
CA GLY A 73 15.42 -18.98 -0.63
C GLY A 73 16.20 -17.96 0.22
N THR A 74 17.49 -17.73 -0.05
CA THR A 74 18.24 -16.63 0.57
C THR A 74 17.65 -15.29 0.13
N ILE A 75 17.43 -14.41 1.10
CA ILE A 75 17.10 -13.00 0.89
C ILE A 75 18.40 -12.22 0.69
N VAL A 76 18.47 -11.51 -0.42
CA VAL A 76 19.65 -10.76 -0.87
C VAL A 76 19.29 -9.29 -0.87
N ILE A 77 19.94 -8.52 0.01
CA ILE A 77 19.80 -7.08 0.07
C ILE A 77 20.95 -6.47 -0.74
N VAL A 78 20.61 -5.70 -1.75
CA VAL A 78 21.55 -5.10 -2.69
C VAL A 78 21.51 -3.61 -2.51
N GLU A 79 22.68 -3.02 -2.26
CA GLU A 79 22.84 -1.58 -2.21
C GLU A 79 23.22 -1.07 -3.61
N ASP A 80 22.32 -0.34 -4.25
CA ASP A 80 22.58 0.30 -5.54
C ASP A 80 22.88 1.79 -5.34
N ASN A 81 24.10 2.19 -5.69
CA ASN A 81 24.57 3.58 -5.72
C ASN A 81 24.29 4.41 -4.44
N ASN A 82 24.41 3.79 -3.26
CA ASN A 82 24.25 4.39 -1.92
C ASN A 82 22.86 4.94 -1.56
N GLU A 83 21.82 4.70 -2.37
CA GLU A 83 20.49 5.28 -2.10
C GLU A 83 19.36 4.25 -2.16
N ASN A 84 19.41 3.27 -3.07
CA ASN A 84 18.30 2.31 -3.19
C ASN A 84 18.70 0.93 -2.67
N LEU A 85 17.97 0.48 -1.64
CA LEU A 85 18.03 -0.90 -1.17
C LEU A 85 17.04 -1.73 -1.96
N LEU A 86 17.55 -2.62 -2.80
CA LEU A 86 16.76 -3.61 -3.52
C LEU A 86 16.80 -4.92 -2.74
N VAL A 87 15.65 -5.55 -2.57
CA VAL A 87 15.54 -6.83 -1.89
C VAL A 87 15.19 -7.88 -2.92
N TYR A 88 15.95 -8.96 -2.96
CA TYR A 88 15.72 -10.10 -3.86
C TYR A 88 15.58 -11.38 -3.05
N GLU A 89 14.84 -12.35 -3.60
CA GLU A 89 14.86 -13.74 -3.17
C GLU A 89 15.51 -14.60 -4.25
N THR A 90 16.37 -15.52 -3.83
CA THR A 90 17.04 -16.47 -4.73
C THR A 90 16.13 -17.64 -5.04
N LEU A 91 15.87 -17.89 -6.32
CA LEU A 91 15.01 -18.98 -6.79
C LEU A 91 15.76 -20.31 -6.92
N HIS A 92 17.10 -20.25 -6.92
CA HIS A 92 17.99 -21.39 -7.05
C HIS A 92 19.28 -21.16 -6.25
N SER A 93 20.04 -22.22 -5.99
CA SER A 93 21.42 -22.08 -5.53
C SER A 93 22.30 -21.51 -6.64
N ILE A 94 23.13 -20.50 -6.33
CA ILE A 94 23.97 -19.80 -7.31
C ILE A 94 25.41 -19.81 -6.82
N ASP A 95 26.34 -20.20 -7.70
CA ASP A 95 27.78 -20.13 -7.46
C ASP A 95 28.31 -18.75 -7.90
N ARG A 96 29.26 -18.17 -7.17
CA ARG A 96 29.85 -16.86 -7.47
C ARG A 96 30.47 -16.77 -8.87
N THR A 97 30.85 -17.90 -9.45
CA THR A 97 31.35 -17.96 -10.83
C THR A 97 30.25 -17.91 -11.89
N ASP A 98 28.98 -18.03 -11.53
CA ASP A 98 27.84 -17.87 -12.45
C ASP A 98 27.75 -16.40 -12.90
N GLN A 99 27.76 -16.17 -14.21
CA GLN A 99 27.67 -14.82 -14.78
C GLN A 99 26.36 -14.10 -14.42
N ARG A 100 25.34 -14.84 -13.99
CA ARG A 100 24.04 -14.33 -13.57
C ARG A 100 24.00 -13.95 -12.09
N PHE A 101 25.08 -14.16 -11.33
CA PHE A 101 25.11 -13.94 -9.88
C PHE A 101 24.66 -12.54 -9.46
N ASN A 102 24.83 -11.52 -10.32
CA ASN A 102 24.35 -10.18 -10.05
C ASN A 102 22.81 -10.07 -10.18
N PRO A 103 22.06 -9.89 -9.08
CA PRO A 103 20.59 -9.81 -9.12
C PRO A 103 20.04 -8.59 -9.87
N THR A 104 20.82 -7.51 -10.03
CA THR A 104 20.40 -6.31 -10.78
C THR A 104 20.56 -6.47 -12.29
N GLN A 105 21.16 -7.58 -12.74
CA GLN A 105 21.33 -7.93 -14.14
C GLN A 105 20.61 -9.26 -14.44
N PRO A 106 19.26 -9.28 -14.35
CA PRO A 106 18.49 -10.48 -14.59
C PRO A 106 18.80 -11.09 -15.96
N ASN A 107 18.90 -12.41 -15.99
CA ASN A 107 19.18 -13.17 -17.20
C ASN A 107 18.14 -12.87 -18.31
N THR A 108 18.61 -12.68 -19.54
CA THR A 108 17.77 -12.46 -20.73
C THR A 108 17.64 -13.69 -21.63
N ASN A 109 18.34 -14.78 -21.30
CA ASN A 109 18.33 -16.01 -22.08
C ASN A 109 17.15 -16.91 -21.67
N TRP A 110 16.21 -17.12 -22.60
CA TRP A 110 15.03 -17.96 -22.40
C TRP A 110 15.34 -19.44 -22.10
N ALA A 111 16.53 -19.93 -22.47
CA ALA A 111 16.95 -21.30 -22.18
C ALA A 111 17.51 -21.47 -20.76
N GLN A 112 17.62 -20.39 -20.00
CA GLN A 112 18.15 -20.39 -18.64
C GLN A 112 17.05 -19.93 -17.66
N PRO A 113 16.90 -20.61 -16.51
CA PRO A 113 15.93 -20.20 -15.52
C PRO A 113 16.32 -18.86 -14.91
N MET A 114 15.31 -18.13 -14.45
CA MET A 114 15.51 -16.99 -13.55
C MET A 114 16.01 -17.51 -12.20
N ILE A 115 17.01 -16.83 -11.66
CA ILE A 115 17.65 -17.23 -10.39
C ILE A 115 17.36 -16.26 -9.25
N TYR A 116 16.77 -15.10 -9.55
CA TYR A 116 16.33 -14.11 -8.59
C TYR A 116 14.91 -13.66 -8.91
N SER A 117 14.16 -13.33 -7.86
CA SER A 117 12.95 -12.52 -7.92
C SER A 117 13.12 -11.29 -7.04
N GLU A 118 12.92 -10.10 -7.60
CA GLU A 118 12.85 -8.85 -6.81
C GLU A 118 11.60 -8.84 -5.92
N ASN A 119 11.76 -8.40 -4.68
CA ASN A 119 10.69 -8.18 -3.71
C ASN A 119 9.91 -6.90 -4.07
N THR A 120 8.83 -7.02 -4.83
CA THR A 120 8.04 -5.87 -5.27
C THR A 120 6.63 -6.27 -5.68
N ALA A 121 5.68 -5.35 -5.47
CA ALA A 121 4.33 -5.42 -6.04
C ALA A 121 4.29 -4.99 -7.51
N GLU A 122 5.34 -4.31 -8.00
CA GLU A 122 5.40 -3.80 -9.36
C GLU A 122 5.66 -4.92 -10.37
N TYR A 123 5.18 -4.70 -11.60
CA TYR A 123 5.55 -5.56 -12.72
C TYR A 123 7.06 -5.54 -12.96
N ARG A 124 7.65 -6.73 -13.06
CA ARG A 124 9.01 -6.95 -13.54
C ARG A 124 8.96 -7.92 -14.71
N TRP A 125 9.64 -7.55 -15.78
CA TRP A 125 9.66 -8.33 -17.00
C TRP A 125 10.31 -9.72 -16.83
N PHE A 126 11.09 -9.88 -15.76
CA PHE A 126 11.83 -11.09 -15.42
C PHE A 126 11.17 -11.92 -14.30
N HIS A 127 9.97 -11.56 -13.84
CA HIS A 127 9.15 -12.38 -12.95
C HIS A 127 8.24 -13.33 -13.73
N HIS A 128 7.85 -14.45 -13.12
CA HIS A 128 6.83 -15.35 -13.66
C HIS A 128 5.44 -14.98 -13.12
N TYR A 129 4.44 -14.82 -13.98
CA TYR A 129 3.07 -14.54 -13.53
C TYR A 129 2.11 -15.64 -13.98
N TYR A 130 1.25 -16.05 -13.06
CA TYR A 130 0.21 -17.05 -13.26
C TYR A 130 -1.16 -16.39 -13.32
N ASN A 131 -2.14 -17.12 -13.85
CA ASN A 131 -3.52 -16.61 -13.94
C ASN A 131 -4.02 -16.19 -12.54
N GLY A 132 -4.48 -14.96 -12.42
CA GLY A 132 -4.95 -14.37 -11.17
C GLY A 132 -3.91 -13.53 -10.42
N ASP A 133 -2.62 -13.61 -10.76
CA ASP A 133 -1.60 -12.76 -10.14
C ASP A 133 -1.89 -11.29 -10.43
N ILE A 134 -1.71 -10.44 -9.41
CA ILE A 134 -1.89 -9.00 -9.50
C ILE A 134 -0.53 -8.32 -9.48
N VAL A 135 -0.37 -7.23 -10.22
CA VAL A 135 0.82 -6.36 -10.22
C VAL A 135 0.43 -4.89 -10.31
N ILE A 136 1.33 -4.02 -9.87
CA ILE A 136 1.27 -2.58 -10.12
C ILE A 136 2.10 -2.25 -11.37
N PHE A 137 1.53 -1.53 -12.33
CA PHE A 137 2.25 -1.02 -13.49
C PHE A 137 1.72 0.35 -13.87
N ASN A 138 2.61 1.34 -14.03
CA ASN A 138 2.24 2.74 -14.27
C ASN A 138 1.18 3.27 -13.28
N LYS A 139 1.35 2.96 -11.98
CA LYS A 139 0.43 3.33 -10.88
C LYS A 139 -0.98 2.73 -10.96
N ALA A 140 -1.22 1.77 -11.85
CA ALA A 140 -2.48 1.05 -11.98
C ALA A 140 -2.32 -0.42 -11.63
N TYR A 141 -3.41 -1.06 -11.20
CA TYR A 141 -3.45 -2.48 -10.86
C TYR A 141 -3.83 -3.29 -12.09
N TYR A 142 -3.12 -4.39 -12.31
CA TYR A 142 -3.41 -5.33 -13.39
C TYR A 142 -3.43 -6.75 -12.88
N ARG A 143 -4.39 -7.55 -13.36
CA ARG A 143 -4.47 -8.98 -13.12
C ARG A 143 -4.03 -9.75 -14.35
N TYR A 144 -3.18 -10.74 -14.19
CA TYR A 144 -2.80 -11.64 -15.27
C TYR A 144 -3.96 -12.59 -15.60
N THR A 145 -4.41 -12.61 -16.84
CA THR A 145 -5.54 -13.43 -17.33
C THR A 145 -5.12 -14.47 -18.37
N GLY A 146 -3.84 -14.54 -18.70
CA GLY A 146 -3.30 -15.51 -19.65
C GLY A 146 -3.58 -16.96 -19.20
N SER A 147 -3.92 -17.82 -20.17
CA SER A 147 -4.06 -19.27 -19.96
C SER A 147 -2.71 -20.00 -19.90
N ILE A 148 -1.66 -19.37 -20.44
CA ILE A 148 -0.28 -19.81 -20.35
C ILE A 148 0.42 -18.84 -19.41
N PRO A 149 1.19 -19.30 -18.41
CA PRO A 149 1.95 -18.42 -17.53
C PRO A 149 2.80 -17.43 -18.31
N HIS A 150 2.93 -16.21 -17.78
CA HIS A 150 3.95 -15.27 -18.19
C HIS A 150 5.29 -15.86 -17.78
N ASN A 151 6.11 -16.15 -18.78
CA ASN A 151 7.46 -16.65 -18.61
C ASN A 151 8.43 -15.59 -19.14
N PRO A 152 9.35 -15.11 -18.30
CA PRO A 152 10.48 -14.27 -18.69
C PRO A 152 11.20 -14.80 -19.92
N ASN A 153 11.66 -13.87 -20.77
CA ASN A 153 12.42 -14.13 -21.99
C ASN A 153 11.68 -14.92 -23.07
N THR A 154 10.38 -15.16 -22.92
CA THR A 154 9.57 -15.86 -23.92
C THR A 154 8.60 -14.93 -24.62
N ILE A 155 7.91 -15.44 -25.64
CA ILE A 155 6.81 -14.73 -26.33
C ILE A 155 5.62 -14.39 -25.42
N THR A 156 5.57 -14.94 -24.20
CA THR A 156 4.53 -14.63 -23.21
C THR A 156 4.89 -13.43 -22.33
N GLN A 157 6.14 -12.94 -22.43
CA GLN A 157 6.60 -11.73 -21.77
C GLN A 157 6.02 -10.50 -22.46
N THR A 158 4.83 -10.12 -22.05
CA THR A 158 4.17 -8.88 -22.47
C THR A 158 3.87 -8.05 -21.23
N PRO A 159 4.26 -6.76 -21.17
CA PRO A 159 3.93 -5.91 -20.02
C PRO A 159 2.41 -5.67 -19.92
N PRO A 160 1.92 -5.25 -18.74
CA PRO A 160 0.55 -4.82 -18.59
C PRO A 160 0.23 -3.61 -19.47
N SER A 161 -0.98 -3.57 -20.04
CA SER A 161 -1.53 -2.41 -20.74
C SER A 161 -3.05 -2.52 -20.80
N PRO A 162 -3.79 -1.41 -20.95
CA PRO A 162 -5.25 -1.44 -21.08
C PRO A 162 -5.77 -2.29 -22.24
N ASN A 163 -4.97 -2.43 -23.30
CA ASN A 163 -5.29 -3.19 -24.52
C ASN A 163 -4.68 -4.60 -24.54
N SER A 164 -4.10 -5.05 -23.42
CA SER A 164 -3.48 -6.37 -23.35
C SER A 164 -4.55 -7.46 -23.27
N ASN A 165 -4.38 -8.53 -24.04
CA ASN A 165 -5.22 -9.73 -23.91
C ASN A 165 -4.76 -10.69 -22.81
N ARG A 166 -3.68 -10.35 -22.09
CA ARG A 166 -3.11 -11.13 -20.98
C ARG A 166 -3.18 -10.42 -19.65
N TRP A 167 -3.49 -9.12 -19.65
CA TRP A 167 -3.58 -8.29 -18.46
C TRP A 167 -4.91 -7.57 -18.46
N GLU A 168 -5.66 -7.74 -17.38
CA GLU A 168 -6.91 -7.05 -17.14
C GLU A 168 -6.64 -5.89 -16.19
N HIS A 169 -7.01 -4.68 -16.62
CA HIS A 169 -6.95 -3.50 -15.76
C HIS A 169 -7.98 -3.62 -14.63
N LEU A 170 -7.55 -3.39 -13.39
CA LEU A 170 -8.40 -3.44 -12.21
C LEU A 170 -8.70 -2.03 -11.71
N PRO A 171 -9.91 -1.76 -11.18
CA PRO A 171 -10.22 -0.48 -10.56
C PRO A 171 -9.36 -0.26 -9.30
N LYS A 172 -9.01 1.00 -9.03
CA LYS A 172 -8.26 1.45 -7.85
C LYS A 172 -9.21 1.63 -6.64
N THR A 173 -9.97 0.60 -6.29
CA THR A 173 -10.97 0.65 -5.21
C THR A 173 -10.66 -0.29 -4.05
N TRP A 174 -9.40 -0.71 -3.91
CA TRP A 174 -8.99 -1.63 -2.85
C TRP A 174 -8.89 -0.90 -1.52
N THR A 175 -9.59 -1.42 -0.52
CA THR A 175 -9.50 -0.95 0.88
C THR A 175 -8.31 -1.55 1.60
N VAL A 176 -7.96 -2.77 1.23
CA VAL A 176 -6.77 -3.49 1.70
C VAL A 176 -6.01 -3.97 0.48
N ASP A 177 -4.70 -3.78 0.52
CA ASP A 177 -3.81 -4.16 -0.56
C ASP A 177 -4.04 -5.62 -0.98
N PRO A 178 -4.10 -5.90 -2.29
CA PRO A 178 -4.19 -7.27 -2.76
C PRO A 178 -2.91 -8.03 -2.40
N TRP A 179 -3.02 -9.36 -2.32
CA TRP A 179 -1.84 -10.21 -2.26
C TRP A 179 -1.06 -10.15 -3.58
N PHE A 180 0.25 -9.98 -3.49
CA PHE A 180 1.21 -9.95 -4.57
C PHE A 180 2.20 -11.09 -4.41
N ARG A 181 2.44 -11.86 -5.47
CA ARG A 181 3.29 -13.05 -5.44
C ARG A 181 4.72 -12.78 -4.96
N TYR A 182 5.31 -11.67 -5.41
CA TYR A 182 6.71 -11.33 -5.17
C TYR A 182 6.88 -10.29 -4.08
N VAL A 183 5.89 -10.11 -3.19
CA VAL A 183 6.06 -9.31 -1.98
C VAL A 183 6.41 -10.22 -0.81
N LEU A 184 7.34 -9.75 0.01
CA LEU A 184 7.73 -10.36 1.27
C LEU A 184 6.89 -9.75 2.40
N TYR A 185 6.03 -10.56 2.98
CA TYR A 185 5.14 -10.18 4.07
C TYR A 185 5.76 -10.52 5.42
N ASN A 186 5.53 -9.64 6.40
CA ASN A 186 5.87 -9.84 7.80
C ASN A 186 4.71 -10.49 8.55
N GLU A 187 4.98 -11.07 9.71
CA GLU A 187 3.93 -11.56 10.61
C GLU A 187 2.97 -10.41 10.97
N GLY A 188 1.67 -10.67 10.88
CA GLY A 188 0.60 -9.69 11.12
C GLY A 188 0.22 -8.82 9.91
N ASP A 189 0.95 -8.90 8.79
CA ASP A 189 0.56 -8.17 7.57
C ASP A 189 -0.73 -8.77 6.99
N ILE A 190 -1.68 -7.90 6.62
CA ILE A 190 -2.99 -8.31 6.08
C ILE A 190 -3.08 -7.99 4.59
N VAL A 191 -3.59 -8.94 3.82
CA VAL A 191 -3.83 -8.81 2.37
C VAL A 191 -5.23 -9.26 2.00
N SER A 192 -5.75 -8.72 0.90
CA SER A 192 -6.96 -9.21 0.26
C SER A 192 -6.63 -10.23 -0.83
N TYR A 193 -7.33 -11.37 -0.83
CA TYR A 193 -7.16 -12.41 -1.84
C TYR A 193 -8.47 -13.18 -2.06
N LYS A 194 -8.92 -13.27 -3.32
CA LYS A 194 -10.18 -13.97 -3.71
C LYS A 194 -11.38 -13.63 -2.80
N GLY A 195 -11.53 -12.36 -2.44
CA GLY A 195 -12.66 -11.86 -1.63
C GLY A 195 -12.57 -12.14 -0.12
N LYS A 196 -11.44 -12.63 0.37
CA LYS A 196 -11.15 -12.83 1.80
C LYS A 196 -9.95 -12.00 2.24
N LEU A 197 -9.83 -11.81 3.54
CA LEU A 197 -8.68 -11.19 4.17
C LEU A 197 -7.84 -12.26 4.84
N TYR A 198 -6.54 -12.15 4.66
CA TYR A 198 -5.57 -13.06 5.22
C TYR A 198 -4.50 -12.28 5.94
N GLU A 199 -4.16 -12.73 7.13
CA GLU A 199 -3.05 -12.24 7.92
C GLU A 199 -1.89 -13.24 7.80
N SER A 200 -0.68 -12.75 7.52
CA SER A 200 0.51 -13.58 7.49
C SER A 200 0.84 -14.04 8.91
N THR A 201 0.97 -15.35 9.13
CA THR A 201 1.27 -15.91 10.46
C THR A 201 2.76 -16.03 10.74
N VAL A 202 3.61 -15.67 9.78
CA VAL A 202 5.07 -15.78 9.85
C VAL A 202 5.71 -14.55 9.19
N SER A 203 6.93 -14.21 9.59
CA SER A 203 7.71 -13.18 8.90
C SER A 203 8.48 -13.76 7.73
N GLY A 204 8.61 -13.00 6.63
CA GLY A 204 9.28 -13.46 5.43
C GLY A 204 8.41 -14.35 4.55
N ASN A 205 7.09 -14.23 4.66
CA ASN A 205 6.15 -14.97 3.84
C ASN A 205 6.13 -14.38 2.42
N SER A 206 6.59 -15.14 1.43
CA SER A 206 6.58 -14.74 0.02
C SER A 206 6.13 -15.90 -0.86
N ASN A 207 5.48 -15.62 -1.99
CA ASN A 207 5.11 -16.60 -3.01
C ASN A 207 4.16 -17.75 -2.54
N PHE A 208 3.63 -17.70 -1.31
CA PHE A 208 2.57 -18.59 -0.84
C PHE A 208 1.21 -17.94 -1.08
N GLU A 209 0.39 -18.53 -1.95
CA GLU A 209 -0.99 -18.08 -2.18
C GLU A 209 -1.82 -18.25 -0.90
N PRO A 210 -2.58 -17.24 -0.45
CA PRO A 210 -3.26 -17.26 0.85
C PRO A 210 -4.35 -18.33 1.04
N ASP A 211 -4.89 -18.92 -0.02
CA ASP A 211 -5.99 -19.91 0.07
C ASP A 211 -5.54 -21.39 0.02
N LEU A 212 -4.23 -21.65 0.03
CA LEU A 212 -3.69 -23.00 0.04
C LEU A 212 -3.68 -23.62 1.45
N GLU A 213 -3.90 -24.93 1.55
CA GLU A 213 -3.79 -25.64 2.82
C GLU A 213 -2.33 -25.65 3.33
N ASN A 214 -2.14 -25.54 4.65
CA ASN A 214 -0.83 -25.53 5.33
C ASN A 214 0.11 -24.39 4.88
N ASN A 215 -0.46 -23.25 4.50
CA ASN A 215 0.32 -22.06 4.18
C ASN A 215 0.48 -21.15 5.42
N PRO A 216 1.43 -20.20 5.37
CA PRO A 216 1.63 -19.21 6.45
C PRO A 216 0.57 -18.08 6.47
N TRP A 217 -0.68 -18.38 6.13
CA TRP A 217 -1.76 -17.40 6.10
C TRP A 217 -2.93 -17.86 6.97
N ARG A 218 -3.51 -16.93 7.72
CA ARG A 218 -4.74 -17.16 8.50
C ARG A 218 -5.84 -16.26 7.97
N VAL A 219 -7.01 -16.83 7.70
CA VAL A 219 -8.21 -16.05 7.34
C VAL A 219 -8.62 -15.21 8.55
N VAL A 220 -8.74 -13.89 8.36
CA VAL A 220 -9.17 -12.94 9.41
C VAL A 220 -10.49 -12.24 9.10
N GLY A 221 -11.01 -12.38 7.87
CA GLY A 221 -12.30 -11.80 7.50
C GLY A 221 -12.65 -11.98 6.03
N THR A 222 -13.67 -11.24 5.57
CA THR A 222 -14.01 -11.13 4.14
C THR A 222 -13.55 -9.77 3.63
N ALA A 223 -13.10 -9.68 2.37
CA ALA A 223 -12.67 -8.39 1.81
C ALA A 223 -13.82 -7.38 1.72
N TRP A 224 -15.07 -7.88 1.70
CA TRP A 224 -16.29 -7.07 1.71
C TRP A 224 -16.65 -6.52 3.09
N SER A 225 -16.06 -7.03 4.18
CA SER A 225 -16.30 -6.51 5.54
C SER A 225 -15.43 -5.28 5.87
N ILE A 226 -14.64 -4.80 4.92
CA ILE A 226 -13.95 -3.50 4.99
C ILE A 226 -14.37 -2.70 3.76
N ALA A 227 -15.62 -2.24 3.73
CA ALA A 227 -16.03 -1.23 2.76
C ALA A 227 -15.76 0.16 3.37
N PRO A 228 -14.91 1.00 2.76
CA PRO A 228 -14.91 2.41 3.03
C PRO A 228 -16.09 2.97 2.23
N TYR A 229 -17.18 3.29 2.91
CA TYR A 229 -18.32 4.03 2.37
C TYR A 229 -19.01 3.42 1.12
N ALA A 230 -20.00 2.56 1.40
CA ALA A 230 -21.19 2.50 0.54
C ALA A 230 -22.42 2.25 1.41
N GLY A 231 -22.87 3.28 2.14
CA GLY A 231 -24.28 3.54 2.49
C GLY A 231 -25.16 2.39 2.99
N LEU A 232 -24.60 1.28 3.45
CA LEU A 232 -25.31 0.21 4.13
C LEU A 232 -25.28 0.61 5.59
N SER A 233 -26.44 0.96 6.11
CA SER A 233 -26.67 1.13 7.54
C SER A 233 -26.02 -0.04 8.27
N MET A 234 -24.96 0.26 9.02
CA MET A 234 -24.50 -0.58 10.11
C MET A 234 -25.72 -0.84 10.99
N GLU A 235 -26.31 -2.02 10.87
CA GLU A 235 -27.07 -2.58 11.97
C GLU A 235 -26.04 -2.91 13.08
N GLU A 236 -25.84 -1.94 13.97
CA GLU A 236 -25.49 -2.10 15.38
C GLU A 236 -24.41 -3.14 15.78
N GLU A 237 -23.31 -3.31 15.04
CA GLU A 237 -22.07 -3.65 15.73
C GLU A 237 -21.54 -2.38 16.38
N GLY A 238 -22.05 -2.10 17.59
CA GLY A 238 -21.73 -0.90 18.36
C GLY A 238 -20.23 -0.61 18.39
N GLU A 239 -19.92 0.69 18.34
CA GLU A 239 -18.57 1.23 18.43
C GLU A 239 -17.79 0.51 19.57
N LYS A 240 -16.67 -0.14 19.23
CA LYS A 240 -15.93 -0.98 20.19
C LYS A 240 -14.96 -0.09 20.97
N GLU A 241 -14.95 -0.23 22.30
CA GLU A 241 -13.95 0.40 23.16
C GLU A 241 -12.53 -0.02 22.72
N TRP A 242 -11.58 0.91 22.82
CA TRP A 242 -10.17 0.64 22.57
C TRP A 242 -9.63 -0.42 23.56
N GLN A 243 -8.75 -1.30 23.07
CA GLN A 243 -8.15 -2.41 23.81
C GLN A 243 -6.64 -2.43 23.56
N GLU A 244 -5.85 -2.42 24.64
CA GLU A 244 -4.39 -2.33 24.60
C GLU A 244 -3.73 -3.45 23.78
N ASP A 245 -4.22 -4.69 23.91
CA ASP A 245 -3.62 -5.85 23.25
C ASP A 245 -4.10 -6.06 21.81
N LYS A 246 -5.05 -5.24 21.32
CA LYS A 246 -5.63 -5.40 19.99
C LYS A 246 -4.79 -4.70 18.92
N LEU A 247 -4.55 -5.40 17.82
CA LEU A 247 -4.00 -4.81 16.60
C LEU A 247 -5.12 -4.08 15.85
N TYR A 248 -4.89 -2.80 15.57
CA TYR A 248 -5.73 -1.93 14.77
C TYR A 248 -5.08 -1.69 13.41
N HIS A 249 -5.91 -1.46 12.39
CA HIS A 249 -5.51 -1.14 11.03
C HIS A 249 -6.02 0.24 10.60
N LYS A 250 -5.41 0.82 9.57
CA LYS A 250 -5.83 2.13 9.05
C LYS A 250 -7.32 2.17 8.74
N GLY A 251 -7.97 3.21 9.21
CA GLY A 251 -9.42 3.39 9.09
C GLY A 251 -10.23 2.76 10.22
N ASP A 252 -9.61 1.94 11.09
CA ASP A 252 -10.30 1.40 12.26
C ASP A 252 -10.74 2.55 13.18
N GLN A 253 -11.99 2.48 13.64
CA GLN A 253 -12.54 3.42 14.60
C GLN A 253 -12.64 2.78 15.98
N VAL A 254 -12.33 3.58 17.01
CA VAL A 254 -12.41 3.16 18.41
C VAL A 254 -13.05 4.22 19.27
N LEU A 255 -13.68 3.79 20.36
CA LEU A 255 -14.08 4.66 21.46
C LEU A 255 -13.03 4.62 22.57
N LEU A 256 -12.56 5.80 22.99
CA LEU A 256 -11.74 5.97 24.18
C LEU A 256 -12.30 7.13 25.00
N ASN A 257 -12.73 6.86 26.23
CA ASN A 257 -13.34 7.88 27.12
C ASN A 257 -14.52 8.64 26.48
N ASN A 258 -15.37 7.93 25.71
CA ASN A 258 -16.50 8.52 24.97
C ASN A 258 -16.08 9.50 23.86
N GLU A 259 -14.82 9.47 23.44
CA GLU A 259 -14.33 10.19 22.27
C GLU A 259 -14.01 9.19 21.15
N ARG A 260 -14.31 9.59 19.91
CA ARG A 260 -14.10 8.75 18.73
C ARG A 260 -12.76 9.07 18.09
N TYR A 261 -12.04 8.02 17.72
CA TYR A 261 -10.78 8.11 17.02
C TYR A 261 -10.80 7.19 15.80
N ILE A 262 -10.14 7.62 14.72
CA ILE A 262 -9.85 6.79 13.56
C ILE A 262 -8.33 6.63 13.42
N LEU A 263 -7.85 5.41 13.16
CA LEU A 263 -6.43 5.19 12.93
C LEU A 263 -6.05 5.71 11.53
N SER A 264 -5.16 6.70 11.47
CA SER A 264 -4.63 7.25 10.22
C SER A 264 -3.36 6.53 9.75
N ALA A 265 -2.64 5.87 10.66
CA ALA A 265 -1.52 4.98 10.33
C ALA A 265 -1.98 3.60 9.86
N ASP A 266 -1.09 2.86 9.19
CA ASP A 266 -1.39 1.51 8.67
C ASP A 266 -1.76 0.51 9.77
N ARG A 267 -1.13 0.63 10.94
CA ARG A 267 -1.44 -0.17 12.13
C ARG A 267 -1.04 0.48 13.44
N SER A 268 -1.66 0.04 14.53
CA SER A 268 -1.36 0.40 15.91
C SER A 268 -1.69 -0.76 16.85
N GLN A 269 -0.86 -1.01 17.86
CA GLN A 269 -1.11 -1.96 18.93
C GLN A 269 -0.53 -1.42 20.24
N GLY A 270 -1.39 -1.22 21.24
CA GLY A 270 -0.99 -0.71 22.55
C GLY A 270 -0.81 0.81 22.64
N GLU A 271 -0.78 1.54 21.52
CA GLU A 271 -0.79 3.01 21.56
C GLU A 271 -2.17 3.55 21.90
N LEU A 272 -2.26 4.29 23.01
CA LEU A 272 -3.47 5.00 23.43
C LEU A 272 -3.81 6.13 22.43
N PRO A 273 -5.01 6.15 21.82
CA PRO A 273 -5.38 7.17 20.85
C PRO A 273 -5.18 8.62 21.29
N SER A 274 -5.40 8.92 22.58
CA SER A 274 -5.20 10.26 23.14
C SER A 274 -3.73 10.72 23.19
N ASP A 275 -2.80 9.78 23.26
CA ASP A 275 -1.37 10.07 23.48
C ASP A 275 -0.58 10.12 22.17
N PHE A 276 -1.20 9.64 21.07
CA PHE A 276 -0.56 9.49 19.75
C PHE A 276 -1.39 10.16 18.62
N PRO A 277 -1.61 11.48 18.68
CA PRO A 277 -2.43 12.22 17.70
C PRO A 277 -1.86 12.25 16.28
N ASN A 278 -0.63 11.79 16.09
CA ASN A 278 0.02 11.67 14.77
C ASN A 278 -0.37 10.40 14.01
N ILE A 279 -0.95 9.40 14.69
CA ILE A 279 -1.42 8.14 14.09
C ILE A 279 -2.90 7.86 14.39
N TRP A 280 -3.47 8.53 15.38
CA TRP A 280 -4.90 8.52 15.68
C TRP A 280 -5.48 9.92 15.45
N GLU A 281 -6.48 10.01 14.58
CA GLU A 281 -7.23 11.24 14.34
C GLU A 281 -8.51 11.20 15.18
N LYS A 282 -8.68 12.20 16.04
CA LYS A 282 -9.90 12.37 16.82
C LYS A 282 -11.02 12.85 15.88
N LEU A 283 -12.09 12.06 15.75
CA LEU A 283 -13.26 12.46 15.00
C LEU A 283 -14.06 13.46 15.84
N GLU A 284 -14.21 14.68 15.33
CA GLU A 284 -15.12 15.64 15.95
C GLU A 284 -16.52 15.02 15.96
N GLU A 285 -17.22 15.07 17.10
CA GLU A 285 -18.65 14.82 17.10
C GLU A 285 -19.26 15.83 16.14
N GLU A 286 -19.68 15.34 14.97
CA GLU A 286 -20.62 16.07 14.13
C GLU A 286 -21.72 16.48 15.09
N LYS A 287 -21.84 17.79 15.36
CA LYS A 287 -22.98 18.33 16.08
C LYS A 287 -24.17 17.96 15.22
N LEU A 288 -24.76 16.81 15.51
CA LEU A 288 -26.17 16.56 15.31
C LEU A 288 -26.84 17.66 16.13
N GLU A 289 -26.95 18.85 15.53
CA GLU A 289 -28.05 19.73 15.84
C GLU A 289 -29.27 18.83 15.68
N GLU A 290 -29.77 18.36 16.81
CA GLU A 290 -31.15 17.92 16.93
C GLU A 290 -31.98 19.12 16.46
N GLU A 291 -32.17 19.23 15.15
CA GLU A 291 -33.16 20.06 14.53
C GLU A 291 -34.48 19.45 14.98
N LYS A 292 -34.85 19.88 16.18
CA LYS A 292 -36.11 19.60 16.83
C LYS A 292 -37.13 20.22 15.90
N LEU A 293 -37.64 19.42 14.96
CA LEU A 293 -38.71 19.77 14.04
C LEU A 293 -39.91 20.24 14.87
N GLU A 294 -39.94 21.55 15.14
CA GLU A 294 -41.16 22.21 15.56
C GLU A 294 -42.11 22.19 14.36
N PRO A 295 -43.39 21.83 14.56
CA PRO A 295 -44.35 21.77 13.47
C PRO A 295 -44.65 23.20 12.99
N GLU A 296 -44.04 23.60 11.88
CA GLU A 296 -44.36 24.87 11.22
C GLU A 296 -45.81 24.85 10.72
N GLN A 297 -46.60 25.78 11.25
CA GLN A 297 -47.90 26.13 10.73
C GLN A 297 -47.74 26.84 9.39
N SER A 298 -48.50 26.35 8.41
CA SER A 298 -48.62 26.87 7.06
C SER A 298 -49.04 28.34 7.00
N GLU A 299 -48.23 29.19 6.37
CA GLU A 299 -48.72 30.36 5.63
C GLU A 299 -48.05 30.46 4.25
N PRO A 300 -48.76 30.99 3.22
CA PRO A 300 -48.25 31.10 1.87
C PRO A 300 -47.75 32.53 1.57
N ASN A 301 -46.55 32.71 1.03
CA ASN A 301 -46.36 33.49 -0.22
C ASN A 301 -44.91 33.66 -0.71
N THR A 302 -44.81 33.65 -2.05
CA THR A 302 -43.87 34.37 -2.95
C THR A 302 -42.37 34.06 -2.92
N SER A 303 -42.00 33.25 -3.90
CA SER A 303 -40.68 32.91 -4.43
C SER A 303 -39.95 34.08 -5.13
N PRO A 304 -38.62 34.22 -4.96
CA PRO A 304 -37.69 34.61 -6.01
C PRO A 304 -37.06 33.34 -6.63
N GLN A 305 -37.07 33.30 -7.95
CA GLN A 305 -36.64 32.20 -8.80
C GLN A 305 -35.10 32.09 -8.82
N ASP A 306 -34.54 31.24 -7.96
CA ASP A 306 -33.15 30.77 -8.05
C ASP A 306 -33.08 29.62 -9.05
N ASN A 307 -32.37 29.85 -10.17
CA ASN A 307 -32.02 28.83 -11.15
C ASN A 307 -30.88 27.97 -10.58
N ALA A 308 -31.20 27.02 -9.71
CA ALA A 308 -30.29 25.95 -9.35
C ALA A 308 -30.06 25.05 -10.59
N PRO A 309 -28.81 24.68 -10.92
CA PRO A 309 -28.53 23.76 -12.02
C PRO A 309 -29.17 22.38 -11.76
N LYS A 310 -29.82 21.83 -12.79
CA LYS A 310 -30.44 20.50 -12.76
C LYS A 310 -29.36 19.45 -12.43
N ALA A 311 -29.71 18.50 -11.56
CA ALA A 311 -28.81 17.52 -10.94
C ALA A 311 -28.10 16.52 -11.88
N ASP A 312 -28.27 16.62 -13.20
CA ASP A 312 -27.71 15.68 -14.18
C ASP A 312 -26.48 16.22 -14.94
N GLN A 313 -25.88 17.35 -14.51
CA GLN A 313 -24.81 18.04 -15.27
C GLN A 313 -23.36 17.77 -14.82
N GLY A 314 -23.12 16.75 -14.00
CA GLY A 314 -21.77 16.38 -13.54
C GLY A 314 -21.34 17.08 -12.24
N THR A 315 -20.15 16.73 -11.73
CA THR A 315 -19.60 17.27 -10.46
C THR A 315 -18.76 18.52 -10.67
N LEU A 316 -18.69 19.45 -9.72
CA LEU A 316 -17.77 20.59 -9.83
C LEU A 316 -16.30 20.12 -9.91
N TRP A 317 -15.55 20.63 -10.88
CA TRP A 317 -14.11 20.35 -10.97
C TRP A 317 -13.36 20.95 -9.78
N LYS A 318 -12.43 20.16 -9.22
CA LYS A 318 -11.50 20.51 -8.13
C LYS A 318 -10.07 20.13 -8.51
N GLU A 319 -9.13 21.01 -8.17
CA GLU A 319 -7.69 20.76 -8.26
C GLU A 319 -7.28 19.63 -7.30
N GLY A 320 -6.38 18.74 -7.73
CA GLY A 320 -5.94 17.57 -6.98
C GLY A 320 -6.93 16.38 -6.94
N GLN A 321 -8.10 16.50 -7.57
CA GLN A 321 -9.08 15.41 -7.63
C GLN A 321 -8.79 14.51 -8.85
N GLU A 322 -8.76 13.19 -8.64
CA GLU A 322 -8.61 12.21 -9.72
C GLU A 322 -9.91 12.10 -10.53
N TYR A 323 -9.79 12.10 -11.86
CA TYR A 323 -10.88 11.89 -12.82
C TYR A 323 -10.55 10.76 -13.80
N HIS A 324 -11.58 10.05 -14.24
CA HIS A 324 -11.51 8.93 -15.18
C HIS A 324 -12.30 9.17 -16.47
N GLN A 325 -11.93 8.45 -17.54
CA GLN A 325 -12.54 8.63 -18.86
C GLN A 325 -14.07 8.55 -18.80
N GLY A 326 -14.72 9.51 -19.44
CA GLY A 326 -16.17 9.61 -19.54
C GLY A 326 -16.83 10.40 -18.41
N GLU A 327 -16.12 10.68 -17.31
CA GLU A 327 -16.65 11.52 -16.24
C GLU A 327 -16.93 12.94 -16.71
N ILE A 328 -18.00 13.53 -16.18
CA ILE A 328 -18.48 14.86 -16.52
C ILE A 328 -18.23 15.79 -15.33
N VAL A 329 -17.51 16.87 -15.57
CA VAL A 329 -17.25 17.91 -14.58
C VAL A 329 -17.77 19.27 -15.05
N VAL A 330 -18.15 20.12 -14.11
CA VAL A 330 -18.49 21.51 -14.37
C VAL A 330 -17.31 22.40 -13.98
N TYR A 331 -16.81 23.19 -14.92
CA TYR A 331 -15.75 24.18 -14.68
C TYR A 331 -16.14 25.50 -15.33
N LYS A 332 -16.18 26.58 -14.54
CA LYS A 332 -16.68 27.90 -14.96
C LYS A 332 -18.06 27.84 -15.64
N GLU A 333 -18.98 27.08 -15.05
CA GLU A 333 -20.35 26.87 -15.55
C GLU A 333 -20.44 26.14 -16.91
N ILE A 334 -19.32 25.62 -17.42
CA ILE A 334 -19.27 24.84 -18.66
C ILE A 334 -19.04 23.37 -18.29
N PRO A 335 -19.88 22.43 -18.76
CA PRO A 335 -19.67 21.00 -18.57
C PRO A 335 -18.60 20.46 -19.54
N TYR A 336 -17.70 19.65 -19.02
CA TYR A 336 -16.64 18.97 -19.76
C TYR A 336 -16.68 17.47 -19.49
N GLN A 337 -16.48 16.66 -20.51
CA GLN A 337 -16.23 15.22 -20.41
C GLN A 337 -14.74 14.94 -20.49
N LEU A 338 -14.20 14.09 -19.59
CA LEU A 338 -12.83 13.60 -19.72
C LEU A 338 -12.76 12.60 -20.88
N ILE A 339 -11.97 12.92 -21.92
CA ILE A 339 -11.77 12.02 -23.07
C ILE A 339 -10.48 11.19 -22.96
N ALA A 340 -9.54 11.60 -22.10
CA ALA A 340 -8.37 10.81 -21.73
C ALA A 340 -8.73 9.73 -20.69
N ASP A 341 -7.85 8.73 -20.54
CA ASP A 341 -8.04 7.63 -19.58
C ASP A 341 -8.04 8.12 -18.11
N TYR A 342 -7.32 9.21 -17.81
CA TYR A 342 -7.06 9.69 -16.45
C TYR A 342 -6.61 11.17 -16.41
N SER A 343 -6.96 11.91 -15.36
CA SER A 343 -6.48 13.28 -15.05
C SER A 343 -6.52 13.57 -13.54
N VAL A 344 -5.65 14.44 -13.01
CA VAL A 344 -5.67 14.90 -11.59
C VAL A 344 -5.65 16.42 -11.46
N ASP A 345 -4.94 17.10 -12.38
CA ASP A 345 -4.71 18.55 -12.31
C ASP A 345 -4.86 19.25 -13.67
N ASP A 346 -5.30 18.53 -14.72
CA ASP A 346 -5.52 19.18 -16.01
C ASP A 346 -6.78 20.04 -15.97
N ILE A 347 -6.58 21.35 -16.11
CA ILE A 347 -7.65 22.34 -16.12
C ILE A 347 -8.50 22.18 -17.40
N PRO A 348 -9.83 21.98 -17.30
CA PRO A 348 -10.66 21.60 -18.45
C PRO A 348 -10.60 22.54 -19.67
N ASP A 349 -10.50 23.85 -19.46
CA ASP A 349 -10.44 24.83 -20.55
C ASP A 349 -9.04 25.04 -21.15
N GLN A 350 -7.99 24.45 -20.57
CA GLN A 350 -6.60 24.62 -21.01
C GLN A 350 -6.06 23.42 -21.80
N ASN A 351 -6.69 22.25 -21.66
CA ASN A 351 -6.19 21.02 -22.27
C ASN A 351 -7.26 20.30 -23.11
N PRO A 352 -7.55 20.79 -24.34
CA PRO A 352 -8.60 20.24 -25.20
C PRO A 352 -8.29 18.82 -25.74
N ASN A 353 -7.08 18.31 -25.52
CA ASN A 353 -6.74 16.91 -25.83
C ASN A 353 -7.18 15.94 -24.72
N ILE A 354 -7.52 16.47 -23.54
CA ILE A 354 -7.90 15.70 -22.35
C ILE A 354 -9.38 15.90 -22.01
N TRP A 355 -9.92 17.10 -22.29
CA TRP A 355 -11.30 17.47 -21.98
C TRP A 355 -12.07 17.90 -23.22
N GLN A 356 -13.32 17.46 -23.32
CA GLN A 356 -14.26 17.83 -24.38
C GLN A 356 -15.46 18.58 -23.78
N VAL A 357 -15.78 19.77 -24.30
CA VAL A 357 -16.99 20.51 -23.91
C VAL A 357 -18.23 19.72 -24.32
N ILE A 358 -19.21 19.61 -23.42
CA ILE A 358 -20.52 19.01 -23.70
C ILE A 358 -21.51 20.13 -24.00
N GLU A 359 -22.02 20.17 -25.23
CA GLU A 359 -23.14 21.06 -25.57
C GLU A 359 -24.45 20.32 -25.26
N PHE A 360 -25.22 20.81 -24.30
CA PHE A 360 -26.59 20.36 -24.13
C PHE A 360 -27.43 21.07 -25.18
N GLU A 361 -28.03 20.31 -26.10
CA GLU A 361 -29.11 20.84 -26.91
C GLU A 361 -30.23 21.22 -25.94
N ASP A 362 -30.50 22.52 -25.81
CA ASP A 362 -31.72 22.97 -25.17
C ASP A 362 -32.86 22.28 -25.92
N GLU A 363 -33.54 21.33 -25.27
CA GLU A 363 -34.84 20.80 -25.70
C GLU A 363 -35.88 21.93 -25.55
N GLY A 364 -35.65 23.03 -26.27
CA GLY A 364 -36.56 24.13 -26.44
C GLY A 364 -37.76 23.60 -27.19
N GLY A 365 -38.83 23.37 -26.45
CA GLY A 365 -40.13 22.98 -26.95
C GLY A 365 -40.51 23.77 -28.19
N SER A 366 -40.79 23.04 -29.26
CA SER A 366 -41.57 23.56 -30.37
C SER A 366 -42.98 23.88 -29.84
N ASP A 367 -43.31 25.16 -29.74
CA ASP A 367 -44.68 25.66 -29.56
C ASP A 367 -45.62 25.19 -30.69
#